data_AF-A0A7W1K7A6-F1
#
_entry.id   AF-A0A7W1K7A6-F1
#
_cell.length_a   1.000
_cell.length_b   1.000
_cell.length_c   1.000
_cell.angle_alpha   90.00
_cell.angle_beta   90.00
_cell.angle_gamma   90.00
#
_symmetry.space_group_name_H-M   'P 1'
#
loop_
_entity.id
_entity.type
_entity.pdbx_description
1 polymer ?
#
loop_
_entity_poly.entity_id
_entity_poly.type
_entity_poly.pdbx_seq_one_letter_code
_entity_poly.pdbx_strand_id
1 'polypeptide(L)'
;MSGRRDARVVWSSGDGDLRRARDPKLVGRRAAGGRVKVRRETAGRRGKAVTTVSDVPLDDGGLRELAGRLKKRCGVGGSAKDGVIELQGDHRDVVA
;
A
#
# COMPACT_ATOMS: atom_id res chain seq x y z
N MET A 1 -49.56 -25.01 -22.55
CA MET A 1 -49.27 -23.57 -22.75
C MET A 1 -48.31 -23.15 -21.63
N SER A 2 -47.00 -23.21 -21.88
CA SER A 2 -46.13 -22.10 -22.32
C SER A 2 -46.01 -20.97 -21.29
N GLY A 3 -44.79 -20.71 -20.82
CA GLY A 3 -44.49 -19.55 -19.98
C GLY A 3 -43.11 -19.60 -19.33
N ARG A 4 -42.05 -19.60 -20.14
CA ARG A 4 -40.65 -19.58 -19.69
C ARG A 4 -40.22 -18.12 -19.39
N ARG A 5 -39.51 -17.94 -18.25
CA ARG A 5 -38.50 -16.89 -17.90
C ARG A 5 -38.97 -15.66 -17.11
N ASP A 6 -38.30 -15.44 -15.97
CA ASP A 6 -37.58 -14.20 -15.69
C ASP A 6 -36.41 -14.47 -14.71
N ALA A 7 -35.37 -15.15 -15.21
CA ALA A 7 -34.09 -15.18 -14.53
C ALA A 7 -33.43 -13.82 -14.76
N ARG A 8 -33.35 -13.01 -13.69
CA ARG A 8 -32.70 -11.70 -13.63
C ARG A 8 -31.36 -11.76 -14.38
N VAL A 9 -31.31 -11.12 -15.55
CA VAL A 9 -30.11 -11.01 -16.36
C VAL A 9 -29.12 -10.15 -15.57
N VAL A 10 -27.98 -10.74 -15.19
CA VAL A 10 -26.84 -10.02 -14.59
C VAL A 10 -25.72 -10.09 -15.62
N TRP A 11 -25.27 -8.94 -16.11
CA TRP A 11 -24.10 -8.87 -16.99
C TRP A 11 -22.83 -8.75 -16.15
N SER A 12 -21.89 -9.69 -16.30
CA SER A 12 -20.51 -9.55 -15.86
C SER A 12 -19.67 -9.07 -17.05
N SER A 13 -18.98 -7.93 -16.92
CA SER A 13 -17.91 -7.56 -17.86
C SER A 13 -16.92 -8.73 -18.00
N GLY A 14 -16.34 -8.93 -19.19
CA GLY A 14 -15.55 -10.12 -19.55
C GLY A 14 -14.42 -10.53 -18.60
N ASP A 15 -14.02 -9.66 -17.68
CA ASP A 15 -13.01 -9.91 -16.65
C ASP A 15 -13.51 -10.60 -15.37
N GLY A 16 -14.82 -10.82 -15.21
CA GLY A 16 -15.39 -11.57 -14.07
C GLY A 16 -15.07 -10.97 -12.68
N ASP A 17 -15.20 -11.79 -11.62
CA ASP A 17 -14.80 -11.41 -10.26
C ASP A 17 -13.26 -11.44 -10.12
N LEU A 18 -12.63 -10.30 -10.40
CA LEU A 18 -11.18 -10.10 -10.29
C LEU A 18 -10.60 -10.36 -8.88
N ARG A 19 -11.43 -10.53 -7.84
CA ARG A 19 -10.95 -10.97 -6.52
C ARG A 19 -10.41 -12.40 -6.56
N ARG A 20 -10.90 -13.22 -7.49
CA ARG A 20 -10.53 -14.64 -7.63
C ARG A 20 -9.33 -14.85 -8.56
N ALA A 21 -9.01 -13.88 -9.42
CA ALA A 21 -7.85 -13.89 -10.32
C ALA A 21 -6.58 -13.36 -9.63
N ARG A 22 -6.25 -13.85 -8.42
CA ARG A 22 -4.91 -13.58 -7.85
C ARG A 22 -3.90 -14.44 -8.59
N ASP A 23 -3.11 -13.80 -9.45
CA ASP A 23 -1.98 -14.43 -10.13
C ASP A 23 -1.07 -15.16 -9.10
N PRO A 24 -0.90 -16.49 -9.20
CA PRO A 24 -0.02 -17.27 -8.33
C PRO A 24 1.44 -16.78 -8.37
N LYS A 25 1.88 -16.15 -9.48
CA LYS A 25 3.21 -15.52 -9.58
C LYS A 25 3.34 -14.28 -8.70
N LEU A 26 2.24 -13.56 -8.44
CA LEU A 26 2.17 -12.48 -7.45
C LEU A 26 2.26 -13.04 -6.02
N VAL A 27 1.76 -14.25 -5.78
CA VAL A 27 1.88 -14.95 -4.49
C VAL A 27 3.32 -15.42 -4.25
N GLY A 28 4.02 -15.92 -5.28
CA GLY A 28 5.43 -16.30 -5.20
C GLY A 28 6.37 -15.12 -4.86
N ARG A 29 6.12 -13.93 -5.42
CA ARG A 29 6.88 -12.71 -5.04
C ARG A 29 6.64 -12.27 -3.60
N ARG A 30 5.43 -12.51 -3.05
CA ARG A 30 5.08 -12.16 -1.65
C ARG A 30 5.78 -13.04 -0.61
N ALA A 31 6.27 -14.21 -0.99
CA ALA A 31 6.98 -15.11 -0.09
C ALA A 31 8.47 -14.77 0.04
N ALA A 32 9.06 -14.10 -0.97
CA ALA A 32 10.48 -13.73 -0.99
C ALA A 32 10.76 -12.24 -0.70
N GLY A 33 9.73 -11.39 -0.68
CA GLY A 33 9.86 -9.95 -0.44
C GLY A 33 8.65 -9.42 0.30
N GLY A 34 8.86 -9.00 1.55
CA GLY A 34 7.84 -8.47 2.44
C GLY A 34 7.04 -7.33 1.80
N ARG A 35 5.73 -7.32 2.04
CA ARG A 35 4.86 -6.20 1.63
C ARG A 35 5.20 -4.98 2.47
N VAL A 36 5.75 -3.94 1.85
CA VAL A 36 5.89 -2.62 2.46
C VAL A 36 4.50 -2.02 2.68
N LYS A 37 4.21 -1.59 3.91
CA LYS A 37 2.96 -0.93 4.27
C LYS A 37 3.20 0.58 4.35
N VAL A 38 2.48 1.33 3.52
CA VAL A 38 2.46 2.80 3.56
C VAL A 38 1.11 3.26 4.10
N ARG A 39 1.11 4.10 5.14
CA ARG A 39 -0.11 4.63 5.77
C ARG A 39 -0.02 6.14 5.95
N ARG A 40 -1.17 6.80 5.94
CA ARG A 40 -1.33 8.19 6.38
C ARG A 40 -1.94 8.19 7.77
N GLU A 41 -1.26 8.82 8.71
CA GLU A 41 -1.70 9.00 10.09
C GLU A 41 -1.98 10.48 10.37
N THR A 42 -3.17 10.77 10.89
CA THR A 42 -3.59 12.13 11.29
C THR A 42 -4.07 12.18 12.74
N ALA A 43 -4.31 11.03 13.38
CA ALA A 43 -4.82 10.93 14.74
C ALA A 43 -3.78 11.45 15.74
N GLY A 44 -4.22 12.25 16.73
CA GLY A 44 -3.35 12.79 17.78
C GLY A 44 -2.34 13.86 17.33
N ARG A 45 -2.33 14.22 16.04
CA ARG A 45 -1.32 15.12 15.44
C ARG A 45 -1.84 16.53 15.15
N ARG A 46 -2.90 16.96 15.86
CA ARG A 46 -3.56 18.28 15.69
C ARG A 46 -3.89 18.62 14.22
N GLY A 47 -4.37 17.63 13.46
CA GLY A 47 -4.71 17.78 12.05
C GLY A 47 -3.54 17.66 11.05
N LYS A 48 -2.29 17.57 11.51
CA LYS A 48 -1.14 17.34 10.64
C LYS A 48 -1.09 15.86 10.21
N ALA A 49 -0.99 15.63 8.90
CA ALA A 49 -0.78 14.30 8.36
C ALA A 49 0.70 13.90 8.49
N VAL A 50 0.93 12.61 8.72
CA VAL A 50 2.24 11.96 8.69
C VAL A 50 2.11 10.71 7.83
N THR A 51 3.11 10.43 7.01
CA THR A 51 3.18 9.21 6.22
C THR A 51 4.10 8.21 6.93
N THR A 52 3.59 7.04 7.29
CA THR A 52 4.37 5.96 7.92
C THR A 52 4.60 4.83 6.94
N VAL A 53 5.85 4.33 6.89
CA VAL A 53 6.28 3.23 6.02
C VAL A 53 6.86 2.13 6.90
N SER A 54 6.27 0.94 6.88
CA SER A 54 6.64 -0.20 7.71
C SER A 54 6.73 -1.50 6.91
N ASP A 55 7.20 -2.58 7.54
CA ASP A 55 7.43 -3.89 6.92
C ASP A 55 8.40 -3.83 5.71
N VAL A 56 9.35 -2.90 5.76
CA VAL A 56 10.40 -2.79 4.74
C VAL A 56 11.44 -3.89 5.00
N PRO A 57 11.71 -4.79 4.03
CA PRO A 57 12.67 -5.88 4.19
C PRO A 57 14.12 -5.37 4.03
N LEU A 58 14.48 -4.37 4.83
CA LEU A 58 15.82 -3.78 4.91
C LEU A 58 16.29 -3.81 6.36
N ASP A 59 17.60 -3.90 6.56
CA ASP A 59 18.24 -3.70 7.85
C ASP A 59 18.18 -2.22 8.27
N ASP A 60 18.56 -1.93 9.52
CA ASP A 60 18.55 -0.56 10.06
C ASP A 60 19.37 0.44 9.23
N GLY A 61 20.47 -0.03 8.61
CA GLY A 61 21.28 0.77 7.69
C GLY A 61 20.49 1.13 6.43
N GLY A 62 19.91 0.12 5.78
CA GLY A 62 19.07 0.30 4.59
C GLY A 62 17.83 1.17 4.87
N LEU A 63 17.20 1.04 6.03
CA LEU A 63 16.07 1.86 6.47
C LEU A 63 16.46 3.33 6.62
N ARG A 64 17.63 3.63 7.21
CA ARG A 64 18.14 5.00 7.34
C ARG A 64 18.45 5.62 5.99
N GLU A 65 19.04 4.84 5.08
CA GLU A 65 19.33 5.31 3.72
C GLU A 65 18.03 5.58 2.93
N LEU A 66 17.05 4.67 3.01
CA LEU A 66 15.74 4.84 2.41
C LEU A 66 15.04 6.07 2.96
N ALA A 67 15.03 6.25 4.29
CA ALA A 67 14.48 7.45 4.92
C ALA A 67 15.19 8.72 4.45
N GLY A 68 16.51 8.69 4.28
CA GLY A 68 17.29 9.79 3.71
C GLY A 68 16.85 10.16 2.30
N ARG A 69 16.67 9.15 1.43
CA ARG A 69 16.19 9.33 0.06
C ARG A 69 14.77 9.89 0.00
N LEU A 70 13.87 9.36 0.83
CA LEU A 70 12.48 9.82 0.92
C LEU A 70 12.38 11.26 1.43
N LYS A 71 13.16 11.63 2.45
CA LYS A 71 13.24 13.02 2.94
C LYS A 71 13.68 13.99 1.85
N LYS A 72 14.72 13.64 1.09
CA LYS A 72 15.20 14.46 -0.04
C LYS A 72 14.15 14.58 -1.14
N ARG A 73 13.46 13.48 -1.48
CA ARG A 73 12.44 13.45 -2.53
C ARG A 73 11.20 14.25 -2.17
N CYS A 74 10.76 14.18 -0.92
CA CYS A 74 9.56 14.86 -0.44
C CYS A 74 9.82 16.27 0.10
N GLY A 75 11.08 16.65 0.33
CA GLY A 75 11.43 17.96 0.91
C GLY A 75 10.97 18.14 2.36
N VAL A 76 10.72 17.04 3.08
CA VAL A 76 10.15 17.05 4.43
C VAL A 76 11.08 16.44 5.46
N GLY A 77 10.86 16.84 6.71
CA GLY A 77 11.45 16.18 7.87
C GLY A 77 10.87 14.77 8.08
N GLY A 78 11.66 13.91 8.71
CA GLY A 78 11.26 12.53 9.01
C GLY A 78 12.32 11.76 9.78
N SER A 79 11.93 10.62 10.32
CA SER A 79 12.78 9.72 11.13
C SER A 79 12.56 8.27 10.74
N ALA A 80 13.57 7.43 10.94
CA ALA A 80 13.43 5.97 10.89
C ALA A 80 13.67 5.44 12.30
N LYS A 81 12.68 4.78 12.89
CA LYS A 81 12.73 4.23 14.24
C LYS A 81 11.94 2.92 14.29
N ASP A 82 12.46 1.92 15.00
CA ASP A 82 11.77 0.65 15.27
C ASP A 82 11.27 -0.06 13.99
N GLY A 83 12.05 -0.01 12.90
CA GLY A 83 11.66 -0.61 11.62
C GLY A 83 10.64 0.20 10.81
N VAL A 84 10.29 1.41 11.25
CA VAL A 84 9.28 2.28 10.63
C VAL A 84 9.90 3.62 10.22
N ILE A 85 9.61 4.07 9.00
CA ILE A 85 9.97 5.39 8.51
C ILE A 85 8.75 6.31 8.66
N GLU A 86 8.92 7.44 9.35
CA GLU A 86 7.92 8.49 9.49
C GLU A 86 8.34 9.71 8.66
N LEU A 87 7.42 10.22 7.84
CA LEU A 87 7.59 11.44 7.04
C LEU A 87 6.49 12.44 7.39
N GLN A 88 6.84 13.70 7.66
CA GLN A 88 5.84 14.74 7.89
C GLN A 88 5.06 15.03 6.61
N GLY A 89 3.74 15.17 6.68
CA GLY A 89 2.87 15.40 5.53
C GLY A 89 2.22 14.13 4.97
N ASP A 90 1.33 14.33 3.99
CA ASP A 90 0.76 13.26 3.16
C ASP A 90 1.59 13.16 1.87
N HIS A 91 2.45 12.15 1.81
CA HIS A 91 3.32 11.90 0.65
C HIS A 91 3.10 10.50 0.07
N ARG A 92 1.94 9.89 0.32
CA ARG A 92 1.63 8.54 -0.16
C ARG A 92 1.82 8.37 -1.67
N ASP A 93 1.54 9.40 -2.46
CA ASP A 93 1.68 9.36 -3.92
C ASP A 93 3.14 9.38 -4.40
N VAL A 94 4.05 9.90 -3.56
CA VAL A 94 5.50 9.97 -3.87
C VAL A 94 6.23 8.72 -3.37
N VAL A 95 5.64 8.04 -2.37
CA VAL A 95 6.21 6.87 -1.70
C VAL A 95 5.69 5.55 -2.31
N ALA A 96 4.49 5.54 -2.87
CA ALA A 96 3.86 4.38 -3.51
C ALA A 96 4.46 3.98 -4.87
#